data_AF-A0A9Q7UYG3-F1
#
_entry.id   AF-A0A9Q7UYG3-F1
#
_cell.length_a   1.000
_cell.length_b   1.000
_cell.length_c   1.000
_cell.angle_alpha   90.00
_cell.angle_beta   90.00
_cell.angle_gamma   90.00
#
_symmetry.space_group_name_H-M   'P 1'
#
loop_
_entity.id
_entity.type
_entity.pdbx_description
1 polymer ?
#
loop_
_entity_poly.entity_id
_entity_poly.type
_entity_poly.pdbx_seq_one_letter_code
_entity_poly.pdbx_strand_id
1 'polypeptide(L)' 'MARAYAHLLPDASLRVWSLDRFPFLVFYRVSGEVLDVVRVLHERRDIAASLIAH' A
#
# COMPACT_ATOMS: atom_id res chain seq x y z
N MET A 1 10.51 -7.69 4.99
CA MET A 1 9.30 -8.11 4.26
C MET A 1 8.90 -7.04 3.23
N ALA A 2 9.70 -6.83 2.17
CA ALA A 2 9.44 -5.78 1.17
C ALA A 2 9.36 -6.31 -0.28
N ARG A 3 9.68 -7.59 -0.51
CA ARG A 3 9.76 -8.18 -1.86
C ARG A 3 8.40 -8.50 -2.49
N ALA A 4 7.35 -8.72 -1.71
CA ALA A 4 6.07 -9.22 -2.22
C ALA A 4 5.32 -8.22 -3.10
N TYR A 5 5.56 -6.92 -2.93
CA TYR A 5 4.82 -5.87 -3.66
C TYR A 5 5.63 -5.23 -4.79
N ALA A 6 6.92 -5.55 -4.94
CA ALA A 6 7.83 -4.86 -5.86
C ALA A 6 7.37 -4.85 -7.33
N HIS A 7 6.68 -5.89 -7.78
CA HIS A 7 6.17 -6.00 -9.16
C HIS A 7 4.94 -5.12 -9.44
N LEU A 8 4.28 -4.57 -8.42
CA LEU A 8 3.19 -3.60 -8.55
C LEU A 8 3.70 -2.14 -8.62
N LEU A 9 5.02 -1.94 -8.56
CA LEU A 9 5.69 -0.65 -8.70
C LEU A 9 6.48 -0.55 -10.01
N PRO A 10 5.82 -0.46 -11.18
CA PRO A 10 6.53 -0.25 -12.43
C PRO A 10 7.25 1.12 -12.46
N ASP A 11 6.74 2.09 -11.69
CA ASP A 11 7.41 3.35 -11.42
C ASP A 11 7.94 3.35 -9.99
N ALA A 12 9.22 3.73 -9.82
CA ALA A 12 9.95 3.74 -8.55
C ALA A 12 9.41 4.75 -7.49
N SER A 13 8.15 5.17 -7.59
CA SER A 13 7.53 6.25 -6.79
C SER A 13 6.58 5.77 -5.71
N LEU A 14 6.14 4.50 -5.70
CA LEU A 14 5.24 4.00 -4.67
C LEU A 14 6.01 3.72 -3.37
N ARG A 15 5.49 4.28 -2.29
CA ARG A 15 6.03 4.29 -0.93
C ARG A 15 5.05 3.61 0.01
N VAL A 16 5.55 3.21 1.18
CA VAL A 16 4.78 2.54 2.22
C VAL A 16 4.94 3.28 3.53
N TRP A 17 3.82 3.51 4.23
CA TRP A 17 3.77 4.01 5.59
C TRP A 17 3.04 3.01 6.49
N SER A 18 3.75 2.45 7.48
CA SER A 18 3.15 1.68 8.59
C SER A 18 2.59 2.62 9.65
N LEU A 19 1.36 2.37 10.10
CA LEU A 19 0.76 3.15 11.20
C LEU A 19 1.18 2.59 12.56
N ASP A 20 1.73 3.42 13.44
CA ASP A 20 2.32 2.93 14.71
C ASP A 20 1.30 2.33 15.69
N ARG A 21 0.03 2.78 15.62
CA ARG A 21 -1.02 2.36 16.57
C ARG A 21 -1.97 1.29 16.01
N PHE A 22 -1.97 1.08 14.70
CA PHE A 22 -2.89 0.15 14.06
C PHE A 22 -2.12 -0.66 13.01
N PRO A 23 -2.35 -1.97 12.89
CA PRO A 23 -1.59 -2.85 12.01
C PRO A 23 -2.02 -2.65 10.54
N PHE A 24 -1.88 -1.43 10.01
CA PHE A 24 -2.19 -1.07 8.65
C PHE A 24 -0.96 -0.50 7.94
N LEU A 25 -0.84 -0.87 6.66
CA LEU A 25 0.11 -0.35 5.69
C LEU A 25 -0.64 0.53 4.70
N VAL A 26 -0.21 1.78 4.57
CA VAL A 26 -0.69 2.71 3.55
C VAL A 26 0.32 2.74 2.40
N PHE A 27 -0.13 2.36 1.22
CA PHE A 27 0.64 2.44 -0.02
C PHE A 27 0.25 3.71 -0.76
N TYR A 28 1.22 4.57 -1.06
CA TYR A 28 0.96 5.87 -1.66
C TYR A 28 2.04 6.30 -2.64
N ARG A 29 1.71 7.24 -3.52
CA ARG A 29 2.66 7.92 -4.42
C ARG A 29 2.68 9.40 -4.07
N VAL A 30 3.79 10.08 -4.31
CA VAL A 30 3.88 11.54 -4.14
C VAL A 30 3.85 12.20 -5.51
N SER A 31 2.97 13.17 -5.69
CA SER A 31 2.82 13.97 -6.91
C SER A 31 2.80 15.44 -6.54
N GLY A 32 3.95 16.10 -6.65
CA GLY A 32 4.12 17.48 -6.15
C GLY A 32 3.84 17.57 -4.65
N GLU A 33 2.84 18.37 -4.28
CA GLU A 33 2.45 18.64 -2.89
C GLU A 33 1.39 17.67 -2.34
N VAL A 34 0.92 16.71 -3.15
CA VAL A 34 -0.11 15.75 -2.74
C VAL A 34 0.43 14.33 -2.70
N LEU A 35 -0.21 13.50 -1.87
CA LEU A 35 -0.01 12.07 -1.84
C LEU A 35 -1.26 11.35 -2.33
N ASP A 36 -1.08 10.47 -3.31
CA ASP A 36 -2.15 9.62 -3.83
C ASP A 36 -2.13 8.28 -3.09
N VAL A 37 -3.17 7.99 -2.32
CA VAL A 37 -3.32 6.70 -1.64
C VAL A 37 -3.82 5.67 -2.63
N VAL A 38 -3.00 4.65 -2.89
CA VAL A 38 -3.30 3.59 -3.86
C VAL A 38 -3.99 2.41 -3.17
N ARG A 39 -3.56 2.08 -1.95
CA ARG A 39 -4.09 0.94 -1.20
C ARG A 39 -3.83 1.07 0.29
N VAL A 40 -4.76 0.56 1.10
CA VAL A 40 -4.59 0.37 2.54
C VAL A 40 -4.77 -1.11 2.84
N LEU A 41 -3.77 -1.74 3.46
CA LEU A 41 -3.80 -3.16 3.82
C LEU A 41 -3.64 -3.33 5.32
N HIS A 42 -4.27 -4.35 5.88
CA HIS A 42 -4.05 -4.74 7.28
C HIS A 42 -2.92 -5.78 7.35
N GLU A 43 -1.84 -5.51 8.08
CA GLU A 43 -0.61 -6.32 8.12
C GLU A 43 -0.82 -7.80 8.46
N ARG A 44 -1.85 -8.08 9.27
CA ARG A 44 -2.15 -9.45 9.74
C ARG A 44 -3.35 -10.10 9.06
N ARG A 45 -4.12 -9.34 8.27
CA ARG A 45 -5.29 -9.88 7.59
C ARG A 45 -4.97 -9.84 6.11
N ASP A 46 -4.65 -11.01 5.57
CA ASP A 46 -4.55 -11.17 4.13
C ASP A 46 -5.97 -11.12 3.55
N ILE A 47 -6.47 -9.89 3.33
CA ILE A 47 -7.74 -9.67 2.66
C ILE A 47 -7.44 -9.85 1.17
N ALA A 48 -7.82 -11.01 0.65
CA ALA A 48 -7.62 -11.35 -0.75
C ALA A 48 -8.15 -10.22 -1.65
N ALA A 49 -7.36 -9.83 -2.65
CA ALA A 49 -7.73 -8.78 -3.61
C ALA A 49 -9.06 -9.09 -4.33
N SER A 50 -9.44 -10.37 -4.41
CA SER A 50 -10.71 -10.84 -4.96
C SER A 50 -11.94 -10.41 -4.16
N LEU A 51 -11.80 -10.03 -2.88
CA LEU A 51 -12.91 -9.59 -2.02
C LEU A 51 -13.23 -8.09 -2.18
N ILE A 52 -12.45 -7.35 -2.98
CA ILE A 52 -12.57 -5.89 -3.18
C ILE A 52 -13.19 -5.56 -4.56
N ALA A 53 -13.57 -6.57 -5.36
CA ALA A 53 -14.30 -6.35 -6.59
C ALA A 53 -15.71 -5.81 -6.29
N HIS A 54 -16.06 -4.66 -6.89
CA HIS A 54 -17.42 -4.10 -6.90
C HIS A 54 -18.30 -4.86 -7.88
#